data_AF-A0A8T5P089-F1
#
_entry.id   AF-A0A8T5P089-F1
#
_cell.length_a   1.000
_cell.length_b   1.000
_cell.length_c   1.000
_cell.angle_alpha   90.00
_cell.angle_beta   90.00
_cell.angle_gamma   90.00
#
_symmetry.space_group_name_H-M   'P 1'
#
loop_
_entity.id
_entity.type
_entity.pdbx_description
1 polymer ?
#
loop_
_entity_poly.entity_id
_entity_poly.type
_entity_poly.pdbx_seq_one_letter_code
_entity_poly.pdbx_strand_id
1 'polypeptide(L)'
;MPNTNPHLNRVRIIADYQFGRGAGEAIFPDNVEFQMSSTGRVRQILLEGKRIATVRAQDGVLTLGIAGATKLHGLLKFPQNRVVVNS
;
A
#
# COMPACT_ATOMS: atom_id res chain seq x y z
N MET A 1 3.79 5.17 -24.68
CA MET A 1 3.14 5.68 -23.46
C MET A 1 3.71 4.88 -22.30
N PRO A 2 4.19 5.48 -21.20
CA PRO A 2 4.62 4.67 -20.07
C PRO A 2 3.42 3.84 -19.63
N ASN A 3 3.67 2.56 -19.37
CA ASN A 3 2.68 1.51 -19.24
C ASN A 3 1.88 1.72 -17.94
N THR A 4 0.86 2.58 -17.98
CA THR A 4 0.13 3.00 -16.79
C THR A 4 -0.76 1.86 -16.30
N ASN A 5 -0.27 1.04 -15.38
CA ASN A 5 -1.10 0.04 -14.72
C ASN A 5 -2.19 0.76 -13.89
N PRO A 6 -3.48 0.68 -14.28
CA PRO A 6 -4.54 1.44 -13.62
C PRO A 6 -4.74 1.01 -12.16
N HIS A 7 -4.39 -0.24 -11.82
CA HIS A 7 -4.43 -0.72 -10.45
C HIS A 7 -3.33 -0.09 -9.59
N LEU A 8 -2.13 0.10 -10.15
CA LEU A 8 -1.02 0.75 -9.47
C LEU A 8 -1.36 2.20 -9.09
N ASN A 9 -1.85 2.97 -10.04
CA ASN A 9 -2.26 4.36 -9.77
C ASN A 9 -3.34 4.41 -8.69
N ARG A 10 -4.33 3.50 -8.76
CA ARG A 10 -5.40 3.44 -7.76
C ARG A 10 -4.87 3.15 -6.36
N VAL A 11 -4.01 2.15 -6.19
CA VAL A 11 -3.48 1.82 -4.85
C VAL A 11 -2.55 2.89 -4.31
N ARG A 12 -1.79 3.58 -5.17
CA ARG A 12 -0.99 4.75 -4.80
C ARG A 12 -1.85 5.88 -4.27
N ILE A 13 -2.93 6.22 -4.98
CA ILE A 13 -3.89 7.25 -4.56
C ILE A 13 -4.54 6.90 -3.21
N ILE A 14 -4.96 5.64 -3.02
CA ILE A 14 -5.57 5.18 -1.76
C ILE A 14 -4.56 5.31 -0.61
N ALA A 15 -3.29 4.99 -0.85
CA ALA A 15 -2.24 5.10 0.17
C ALA A 15 -1.92 6.55 0.52
N ASP A 16 -1.82 7.43 -0.48
CA ASP A 16 -1.62 8.86 -0.25
C ASP A 16 -2.78 9.45 0.55
N TYR A 17 -4.01 8.99 0.28
CA TYR A 17 -5.19 9.38 1.02
C TYR A 17 -5.17 8.90 2.48
N GLN A 18 -4.76 7.65 2.72
CA GLN A 18 -4.79 7.04 4.06
C GLN A 18 -3.61 7.42 4.96
N PHE A 19 -2.42 7.51 4.38
CA PHE A 19 -1.18 7.62 5.13
C PHE A 19 -0.46 8.94 4.90
N GLY A 20 -0.95 9.78 3.99
CA GLY A 20 -0.37 11.06 3.63
C GLY A 20 0.40 11.03 2.31
N ARG A 21 0.58 12.22 1.73
CA ARG A 21 1.21 12.42 0.42
C ARG A 21 2.59 11.76 0.32
N GLY A 22 2.81 10.98 -0.74
CA GLY A 22 4.07 10.29 -1.02
C GLY A 22 4.12 8.87 -0.46
N ALA A 23 3.14 8.45 0.34
CA ALA A 23 3.03 7.08 0.82
C ALA A 23 2.81 6.09 -0.32
N GLY A 24 2.01 6.47 -1.34
CA GLY A 24 1.72 5.62 -2.48
C GLY A 24 2.97 5.18 -3.23
N GLU A 25 3.79 6.15 -3.68
CA GLU A 25 5.03 5.87 -4.41
C GLU A 25 6.05 5.10 -3.56
N ALA A 26 6.16 5.42 -2.27
CA ALA A 26 7.12 4.76 -1.37
C ALA A 26 6.76 3.31 -1.05
N ILE A 27 5.47 3.01 -0.86
CA ILE A 27 5.00 1.67 -0.52
C ILE A 27 4.88 0.81 -1.79
N PHE A 28 4.44 1.38 -2.90
CA PHE A 28 4.13 0.66 -4.14
C PHE A 28 5.00 1.15 -5.30
N PRO A 29 6.20 0.60 -5.49
CA PRO A 29 7.02 0.83 -6.69
C PRO A 29 6.37 0.24 -7.95
N ASP A 30 6.92 0.52 -9.13
CA ASP A 30 6.30 0.12 -10.41
C ASP A 30 6.25 -1.40 -10.65
N ASN A 31 7.11 -2.15 -9.95
CA ASN A 31 7.25 -3.61 -10.09
C ASN A 31 6.40 -4.40 -9.08
N VAL A 32 5.39 -3.80 -8.46
CA VAL A 32 4.47 -4.55 -7.59
C VAL A 32 3.55 -5.47 -8.39
N GLU A 33 3.24 -6.60 -7.78
CA GLU A 33 2.33 -7.60 -8.32
C GLU A 33 0.97 -7.50 -7.65
N PHE A 34 -0.10 -7.69 -8.42
CA PHE A 34 -1.47 -7.65 -7.93
C PHE A 34 -2.09 -9.04 -7.99
N GLN A 35 -2.58 -9.54 -6.86
CA GLN A 35 -3.47 -10.69 -6.83
C GLN A 35 -4.92 -10.22 -6.79
N MET A 36 -5.70 -10.77 -7.71
CA MET A 36 -7.11 -10.44 -7.90
C MET A 36 -8.03 -11.43 -7.19
N SER A 37 -9.24 -10.98 -6.82
CA SER A 37 -10.34 -11.87 -6.45
C SER A 37 -10.88 -12.61 -7.68
N SER A 38 -11.72 -13.62 -7.44
CA SER A 38 -12.53 -14.29 -8.46
C SER A 38 -13.38 -13.31 -9.30
N THR A 39 -13.73 -12.16 -8.74
CA THR A 39 -14.50 -11.09 -9.39
C THR A 39 -13.63 -10.00 -10.04
N GLY A 40 -12.32 -10.22 -10.17
CA GLY A 40 -11.41 -9.30 -10.84
C GLY A 40 -11.04 -8.03 -10.04
N ARG A 41 -11.29 -8.00 -8.73
CA ARG A 41 -10.91 -6.86 -7.87
C ARG A 41 -9.55 -7.10 -7.23
N VAL A 42 -8.73 -6.06 -7.12
CA VAL A 42 -7.44 -6.13 -6.39
C VAL A 42 -7.69 -6.58 -4.95
N ARG A 43 -6.93 -7.58 -4.48
CA ARG A 43 -6.99 -8.07 -3.10
C ARG A 43 -5.66 -7.98 -2.41
N GLN A 44 -4.60 -8.54 -2.97
CA GLN A 44 -3.26 -8.46 -2.37
C GLN A 44 -2.31 -7.75 -3.31
N ILE A 45 -1.41 -6.98 -2.71
CA ILE A 45 -0.35 -6.25 -3.41
C ILE A 45 0.97 -6.77 -2.85
N LEU A 46 1.80 -7.30 -3.74
CA LEU A 46 3.06 -7.95 -3.39
C LEU A 46 4.22 -7.21 -4.04
N LEU A 47 5.39 -7.30 -3.42
CA LEU A 47 6.66 -6.91 -4.01
C LEU A 47 7.63 -8.05 -3.75
N GLU A 48 8.22 -8.59 -4.81
CA GLU A 48 9.18 -9.70 -4.73
C GLU A 48 8.60 -10.89 -3.94
N GLY A 49 7.33 -11.23 -4.21
CA GLY A 49 6.61 -12.30 -3.51
C GLY A 49 6.20 -12.00 -2.06
N LYS A 50 6.52 -10.84 -1.49
CA LYS A 50 6.13 -10.44 -0.13
C LYS A 50 4.90 -9.54 -0.13
N ARG A 51 3.90 -9.88 0.67
CA ARG A 51 2.68 -9.08 0.83
C ARG A 51 2.97 -7.74 1.51
N ILE A 52 2.78 -6.65 0.77
CA ILE A 52 2.95 -5.28 1.27
C ILE A 52 1.65 -4.75 1.88
N ALA A 53 0.53 -4.98 1.19
CA ALA A 53 -0.79 -4.55 1.63
C ALA A 53 -1.91 -5.42 1.03
N THR A 54 -3.07 -5.35 1.65
CA THR A 54 -4.32 -5.95 1.17
C THR A 54 -5.34 -4.85 0.97
N VAL A 55 -6.09 -4.87 -0.13
CA VAL A 55 -7.27 -4.01 -0.30
C VAL A 55 -8.46 -4.70 0.37
N ARG A 56 -9.01 -4.05 1.40
CA ARG A 56 -10.18 -4.55 2.13
C ARG A 56 -11.41 -4.47 1.22
N ALA A 57 -12.17 -5.56 1.16
CA ALA A 57 -13.29 -5.71 0.22
C ALA A 57 -14.46 -4.75 0.49
N GLN A 58 -14.67 -4.43 1.77
CA GLN A 58 -15.84 -3.69 2.25
C GLN A 58 -15.81 -2.22 1.83
N ASP A 59 -14.65 -1.58 1.94
CA ASP A 59 -14.51 -0.13 1.82
C ASP A 59 -13.30 0.30 0.97
N GLY A 60 -12.54 -0.65 0.42
CA GLY A 60 -11.38 -0.37 -0.41
C GLY A 60 -10.18 0.18 0.35
N VAL A 61 -10.17 0.10 1.69
CA VAL A 61 -9.07 0.61 2.52
C VAL A 61 -7.88 -0.34 2.47
N LEU A 62 -6.64 0.19 2.56
CA LEU A 62 -5.45 -0.66 2.62
C LEU A 62 -5.22 -1.15 4.04
N THR A 63 -5.07 -2.45 4.18
CA THR A 63 -4.52 -3.07 5.39
C THR A 63 -3.06 -3.37 5.15
N LEU A 64 -2.17 -2.73 5.90
CA LEU A 64 -0.73 -2.91 5.74
C LEU A 64 -0.29 -4.30 6.24
N GLY A 65 0.51 -4.98 5.42
CA GLY A 65 1.39 -6.03 5.91
C GLY A 65 2.65 -5.41 6.55
N ILE A 66 3.44 -6.24 7.25
CA ILE A 66 4.64 -5.75 7.95
C ILE A 66 5.63 -5.07 6.99
N ALA A 67 5.83 -5.63 5.78
CA ALA A 67 6.72 -5.05 4.77
C ALA A 67 6.27 -3.64 4.33
N GLY A 68 4.96 -3.42 4.19
CA GLY A 68 4.40 -2.11 3.86
C GLY A 68 4.51 -1.13 5.02
N ALA A 69 4.24 -1.59 6.25
CA ALA A 69 4.39 -0.78 7.44
C ALA A 69 5.85 -0.33 7.66
N THR A 70 6.84 -1.21 7.43
CA THR A 70 8.26 -0.85 7.54
C THR A 70 8.66 0.21 6.52
N LYS A 71 8.18 0.11 5.26
CA LYS A 71 8.42 1.14 4.23
C LYS A 71 7.79 2.48 4.62
N LEU A 72 6.52 2.46 5.05
CA LEU A 72 5.82 3.66 5.49
C LEU A 72 6.51 4.31 6.71
N HIS A 73 6.98 3.49 7.64
CA HIS A 73 7.75 3.95 8.79
C HIS A 73 9.07 4.62 8.38
N GLY A 74 9.78 4.09 7.38
CA GLY A 74 11.00 4.74 6.88
C GLY A 74 10.75 6.10 6.21
N LEU A 75 9.58 6.27 5.57
CA LEU A 75 9.23 7.50 4.85
C LEU A 75 8.77 8.62 5.80
N LEU A 76 7.80 8.31 6.65
CA LEU A 76 7.09 9.32 7.40
C LEU A 76 7.93 9.78 8.59
N LYS A 77 8.07 11.10 8.77
CA LYS A 77 8.73 11.66 9.96
C LYS A 77 7.90 11.34 11.20
N PHE A 78 8.58 11.01 12.29
CA PHE A 78 7.96 10.94 13.61
C PHE A 78 7.25 12.29 13.91
N PRO A 79 6.02 12.29 14.46
CA PRO A 79 5.25 11.16 15.01
C PRO A 79 4.17 10.58 14.08
N GLN A 80 4.17 10.91 12.78
CA GLN A 80 3.05 10.58 11.89
C GLN A 80 2.77 9.07 11.82
N ASN A 81 1.53 8.63 12.00
CA ASN A 81 1.15 7.21 11.97
C ASN A 81 1.95 6.32 12.96
N ARG A 82 2.34 6.87 14.11
CA ARG A 82 2.95 6.11 15.22
C ARG A 82 2.03 6.12 16.43
N VAL A 83 2.00 4.99 17.11
CA VAL A 83 1.51 4.87 18.48
C VAL A 83 2.71 4.48 19.33
N VAL A 84 3.08 5.33 20.29
CA VAL A 84 4.14 5.05 21.25
C VAL A 84 3.49 4.47 22.49
N VAL A 85 3.96 3.30 22.92
CA VAL A 85 3.45 2.60 24.11
C VAL A 85 4.51 2.65 25.21
N ASN A 86 4.06 2.78 26.45
CA ASN A 86 4.92 2.60 27.60
C ASN A 86 5.09 1.11 27.90
N SER A 87 6.23 0.74 28.46
CA SER A 87 6.50 -0.60 28.99
C SER A 87 5.81 -0.85 30.31
#